data_AF-A0A9D4J1N8-F1
#
_entry.id   AF-A0A9D4J1N8-F1
#
_cell.length_a   1.000
_cell.length_b   1.000
_cell.length_c   1.000
_cell.angle_alpha   90.00
_cell.angle_beta   90.00
_cell.angle_gamma   90.00
#
_symmetry.space_group_name_H-M   'P 1'
#
loop_
_entity.id
_entity.type
_entity.pdbx_description
1 polymer ?
#
loop_
_entity_poly.entity_id
_entity_poly.type
_entity_poly.pdbx_seq_one_letter_code
_entity_poly.pdbx_strand_id
1 'polypeptide(L)'
;MAKNTTSGDHTPNGAVLWLWQAHNKVNARLHGDKTEDPAFPKIQFPSKNLCRDCHIGVGEPDKNSIFHFLLSFYGRSGIIVEPRNETGTSRELGTVEVSENKDLDWWELHQRKKDLDKIRDLRKKKRSKDEARKEKKFGALVVAKQPEGDTFDKEVQLEALSSVSQRYHWDFLGFSNVDMSLCVVFYVLCTLGILALYYHFIVRRKYRPCKISTHNKFW
;
A
#
# COMPACT_ATOMS: atom_id res chain seq x y z
N MET A 1 -9.82 23.25 -4.62
CA MET A 1 -10.88 22.48 -3.92
C MET A 1 -10.30 21.68 -2.76
N ALA A 2 -9.21 20.93 -2.94
CA ALA A 2 -8.58 20.11 -1.89
C ALA A 2 -8.08 20.84 -0.62
N LYS A 3 -7.82 22.16 -0.68
CA LYS A 3 -7.39 22.93 0.51
C LYS A 3 -8.54 23.23 1.50
N ASN A 4 -9.79 23.07 1.08
CA ASN A 4 -10.98 23.49 1.83
C ASN A 4 -11.88 22.28 2.18
N THR A 5 -11.29 21.16 2.60
CA THR A 5 -12.02 19.98 3.06
C THR A 5 -12.46 20.13 4.52
N THR A 6 -13.61 19.58 4.87
CA THR A 6 -14.14 19.52 6.23
C THR A 6 -13.82 18.18 6.90
N SER A 7 -14.02 18.06 8.22
CA SER A 7 -13.77 16.83 8.96
C SER A 7 -14.59 15.63 8.44
N GLY A 8 -15.80 15.86 7.94
CA GLY A 8 -16.66 14.83 7.34
C GLY A 8 -16.07 14.19 6.09
N ASP A 9 -15.27 14.94 5.32
CA ASP A 9 -14.65 14.51 4.06
C ASP A 9 -13.50 13.52 4.29
N HIS A 10 -13.00 13.40 5.53
CA HIS A 10 -11.93 12.46 5.88
C HIS A 10 -12.43 11.04 6.14
N THR A 11 -13.74 10.82 6.19
CA THR A 11 -14.33 9.47 6.22
C THR A 11 -14.33 8.86 4.81
N PRO A 12 -14.26 7.52 4.65
CA PRO A 12 -14.31 6.91 3.32
C PRO A 12 -15.56 7.32 2.52
N ASN A 13 -16.73 7.33 3.14
CA ASN A 13 -17.98 7.71 2.49
C ASN A 13 -18.00 9.20 2.14
N GLY A 14 -17.54 10.05 3.08
CA GLY A 14 -17.41 11.48 2.87
C GLY A 14 -16.43 11.82 1.74
N ALA A 15 -15.32 11.09 1.62
CA ALA A 15 -14.35 11.29 0.54
C ALA A 15 -14.95 10.99 -0.84
N VAL A 16 -15.79 9.95 -0.95
CA VAL A 16 -16.51 9.62 -2.20
C VAL A 16 -17.46 10.75 -2.58
N LEU A 17 -18.28 11.22 -1.63
CA LEU A 17 -19.23 12.30 -1.87
C LEU A 17 -18.52 13.64 -2.15
N TRP A 18 -17.44 13.93 -1.43
CA TRP A 18 -16.63 15.12 -1.65
C TRP A 18 -16.05 15.15 -3.06
N LEU A 19 -15.50 14.02 -3.53
CA LEU A 19 -14.93 13.92 -4.86
C LEU A 19 -16.01 14.11 -5.93
N TRP A 20 -17.18 13.49 -5.73
CA TRP A 20 -18.34 13.67 -6.60
C TRP A 20 -18.78 15.15 -6.68
N GLN A 21 -18.92 15.83 -5.53
CA GLN A 21 -19.28 17.26 -5.49
C GLN A 21 -18.22 18.14 -6.16
N ALA A 22 -16.94 17.86 -5.92
CA ALA A 22 -15.84 18.58 -6.54
C ALA A 22 -15.85 18.40 -8.07
N HIS A 23 -16.10 17.18 -8.56
CA HIS A 23 -16.24 16.91 -9.99
C HIS A 23 -17.41 17.68 -10.60
N ASN A 24 -18.57 17.67 -9.95
CA ASN A 24 -19.75 18.39 -10.43
C ASN A 24 -19.58 19.91 -10.43
N LYS A 25 -18.81 20.45 -9.47
CA LYS A 25 -18.42 21.87 -9.48
C LYS A 25 -17.53 22.19 -10.68
N VAL A 26 -16.64 21.29 -11.08
CA VAL A 26 -15.84 21.45 -12.29
C VAL A 26 -16.72 21.31 -13.54
N ASN A 27 -17.63 20.33 -13.60
CA ASN A 27 -18.54 20.14 -14.72
C ASN A 27 -19.41 21.38 -14.95
N ALA A 28 -19.94 21.99 -13.89
CA ALA A 28 -20.70 23.23 -13.99
C ALA A 28 -19.87 24.37 -14.58
N ARG A 29 -18.60 24.48 -14.20
CA ARG A 29 -17.68 25.52 -14.70
C ARG A 29 -17.29 25.29 -16.16
N LEU A 30 -17.12 24.04 -16.58
CA LEU A 30 -16.66 23.67 -17.92
C LEU A 30 -17.78 23.47 -18.94
N HIS A 31 -19.05 23.58 -18.52
CA HIS A 31 -20.19 23.46 -19.41
C HIS A 31 -20.17 24.57 -20.46
N GLY A 32 -20.15 24.20 -21.74
CA GLY A 32 -20.05 25.14 -22.86
C GLY A 32 -18.66 25.75 -23.07
N ASP A 33 -17.62 25.23 -22.41
CA ASP A 33 -16.24 25.70 -22.62
C ASP A 33 -15.74 25.28 -24.02
N LYS A 34 -14.83 26.04 -24.63
CA LYS A 34 -14.27 25.72 -25.95
C LYS A 34 -13.48 24.41 -25.97
N THR A 35 -13.01 23.96 -24.81
CA THR A 35 -12.31 22.69 -24.62
C THR A 35 -13.26 21.52 -24.37
N GLU A 36 -14.57 21.77 -24.29
CA GLU A 36 -15.58 20.75 -24.13
C GLU A 36 -15.75 19.94 -25.42
N ASP A 37 -15.83 18.62 -25.27
CA ASP A 37 -16.15 17.71 -26.38
C ASP A 37 -17.65 17.83 -26.70
N PRO A 38 -18.04 18.22 -27.95
CA PRO A 38 -19.44 18.32 -28.34
C PRO A 38 -20.24 17.01 -28.20
N ALA A 39 -19.58 15.85 -28.30
CA ALA A 39 -20.24 14.55 -28.14
C ALA A 39 -20.50 14.20 -26.67
N PHE A 40 -19.76 14.80 -25.73
CA PHE A 40 -19.82 14.50 -24.30
C PHE A 40 -19.90 15.78 -23.46
N PRO A 41 -21.04 16.51 -23.54
CA PRO A 41 -21.23 17.72 -22.77
C PRO A 41 -21.15 17.46 -21.26
N LYS A 42 -20.49 18.35 -20.54
CA LYS A 42 -20.35 18.32 -19.09
C LYS A 42 -21.71 18.64 -18.48
N ILE A 43 -22.29 17.65 -17.81
CA ILE A 43 -23.54 17.78 -17.07
C ILE A 43 -23.30 17.56 -15.59
N GLN A 44 -24.30 17.92 -14.77
CA GLN A 44 -24.35 17.45 -13.40
C GLN A 44 -24.57 15.93 -13.41
N PHE A 45 -23.60 15.21 -12.85
CA PHE A 45 -23.59 13.76 -12.79
C PHE A 45 -24.17 13.27 -11.44
N PRO A 46 -24.95 12.19 -11.39
CA PRO A 46 -25.52 11.47 -12.54
C PRO A 46 -26.65 12.23 -13.22
N SER A 47 -26.89 11.94 -14.51
CA SER A 47 -28.06 12.47 -15.21
C SER A 47 -29.36 11.87 -14.64
N LYS A 48 -30.49 12.56 -14.83
CA LYS A 48 -31.81 12.07 -14.39
C LYS A 48 -32.17 10.69 -14.98
N ASN A 49 -31.70 10.40 -16.20
CA ASN A 49 -31.92 9.11 -16.85
C ASN A 49 -31.10 7.99 -16.22
N LEU A 50 -29.92 8.32 -15.69
CA LEU A 50 -28.99 7.37 -15.11
C LEU A 50 -29.33 7.05 -13.64
N CYS A 51 -29.83 8.05 -12.91
CA CYS A 51 -30.34 7.86 -11.55
C CYS A 51 -31.55 8.77 -11.32
N ARG A 52 -32.76 8.21 -11.40
CA ARG A 52 -34.00 8.95 -11.13
C ARG A 52 -34.12 9.30 -9.65
N ASP A 53 -33.76 8.36 -8.78
CA ASP A 53 -33.87 8.49 -7.31
C ASP A 53 -32.88 9.53 -6.75
N CYS A 54 -31.81 9.85 -7.48
CA CYS A 54 -30.85 10.88 -7.07
C CYS A 54 -31.43 12.30 -7.14
N HIS A 55 -32.48 12.51 -7.96
CA HIS A 55 -33.08 13.82 -8.23
C HIS A 55 -34.53 13.84 -7.75
N ILE A 56 -34.72 13.78 -6.42
CA ILE A 56 -36.05 13.82 -5.80
C ILE A 56 -36.56 15.27 -5.80
N GLY A 57 -37.44 15.61 -6.76
CA GLY A 57 -38.10 16.91 -6.84
C GLY A 57 -37.25 18.03 -7.47
N VAL A 58 -37.50 19.27 -7.06
CA VAL A 58 -36.84 20.50 -7.60
C VAL A 58 -35.70 20.95 -6.67
N GLY A 59 -35.24 20.09 -5.77
CA GLY A 59 -34.29 20.41 -4.70
C GLY A 59 -32.85 19.95 -4.95
N GLU A 60 -32.02 20.05 -3.90
CA GLU A 60 -30.66 19.50 -3.89
C GLU A 60 -30.73 17.96 -4.02
N PRO A 61 -29.84 17.34 -4.82
CA PRO A 61 -29.79 15.89 -4.95
C PRO A 61 -29.63 15.15 -3.62
N ASP A 62 -30.33 14.04 -3.46
CA ASP A 62 -30.21 13.22 -2.24
C ASP A 62 -28.84 12.54 -2.19
N LYS A 63 -28.00 12.98 -1.23
CA LYS A 63 -26.64 12.47 -1.06
C LYS A 63 -26.60 10.98 -0.77
N ASN A 64 -27.62 10.43 -0.10
CA ASN A 64 -27.66 9.01 0.20
C ASN A 64 -27.90 8.17 -1.07
N SER A 65 -28.91 8.54 -1.86
CA SER A 65 -29.20 7.90 -3.15
C SER A 65 -28.03 8.03 -4.13
N ILE A 66 -27.36 9.18 -4.16
CA ILE A 66 -26.14 9.38 -4.93
C ILE A 66 -25.01 8.47 -4.45
N PHE A 67 -24.79 8.37 -3.16
CA PHE A 67 -23.73 7.52 -2.62
C PHE A 67 -23.93 6.06 -3.03
N HIS A 68 -25.15 5.53 -2.89
CA HIS A 68 -25.49 4.18 -3.34
C HIS A 68 -25.33 4.00 -4.84
N PHE A 69 -25.75 4.98 -5.64
CA PHE A 69 -25.54 4.99 -7.07
C PHE A 69 -24.04 4.91 -7.41
N LEU A 70 -23.19 5.73 -6.79
CA LEU A 70 -21.75 5.77 -7.05
C LEU A 70 -21.07 4.45 -6.71
N LEU A 71 -21.45 3.80 -5.61
CA LEU A 71 -20.91 2.49 -5.23
C LEU A 71 -21.29 1.40 -6.23
N SER A 72 -22.50 1.46 -6.80
CA SER A 72 -22.94 0.51 -7.82
C SER A 72 -22.27 0.78 -9.17
N PHE A 73 -22.24 2.05 -9.59
CA PHE A 73 -21.69 2.49 -10.88
C PHE A 73 -20.18 2.26 -11.01
N TYR A 74 -19.41 2.60 -9.97
CA TYR A 74 -17.96 2.35 -9.92
C TYR A 74 -17.59 1.03 -9.25
N GLY A 75 -18.59 0.24 -8.85
CA GLY A 75 -18.41 -1.06 -8.22
C GLY A 75 -18.04 -2.13 -9.24
N ARG A 76 -17.81 -3.35 -8.74
CA ARG A 76 -17.42 -4.50 -9.57
C ARG A 76 -18.40 -4.78 -10.70
N SER A 77 -19.70 -4.57 -10.47
CA SER A 77 -20.75 -4.76 -11.47
C SER A 77 -20.67 -3.78 -12.65
N GLY A 78 -20.03 -2.64 -12.48
CA GLY A 78 -19.80 -1.65 -13.55
C GLY A 78 -18.56 -1.92 -14.40
N ILE A 79 -17.75 -2.93 -14.07
CA ILE A 79 -16.52 -3.25 -14.80
C ILE A 79 -16.85 -4.23 -15.93
N ILE A 80 -16.74 -3.77 -17.18
CA ILE A 80 -16.81 -4.65 -18.36
C ILE A 80 -15.43 -5.28 -18.53
N VAL A 81 -15.33 -6.59 -18.30
CA VAL A 81 -14.12 -7.36 -18.59
C VAL A 81 -14.26 -7.93 -19.99
N GLU A 82 -13.50 -7.39 -20.94
CA GLU A 82 -13.40 -8.02 -22.25
C GLU A 82 -12.67 -9.35 -22.11
N PRO A 83 -13.27 -10.49 -22.51
CA PRO A 83 -12.59 -11.76 -22.46
C PRO A 83 -11.43 -11.76 -23.45
N ARG A 84 -10.22 -12.08 -22.97
CA ARG A 84 -9.10 -12.40 -23.85
C ARG A 84 -9.43 -13.74 -24.52
N ASN A 85 -9.80 -13.70 -25.79
CA ASN A 85 -9.98 -14.92 -26.59
C ASN A 85 -8.61 -15.58 -26.81
N GLU A 86 -8.25 -16.50 -25.92
CA GLU A 86 -7.17 -17.47 -26.15
C GLU A 86 -7.74 -18.68 -26.91
N THR A 87 -8.23 -18.44 -28.13
CA THR A 87 -8.54 -19.52 -29.07
C THR A 87 -7.85 -19.21 -30.39
N GLY A 88 -6.66 -19.77 -30.56
CA GLY A 88 -6.04 -19.93 -31.85
C GLY A 88 -6.89 -20.87 -32.71
N THR A 89 -7.70 -20.29 -33.59
CA THR A 89 -8.21 -20.95 -34.80
C THR A 89 -7.85 -20.07 -35.99
N SER A 90 -6.97 -20.59 -36.83
CA SER A 90 -6.62 -20.01 -38.12
C SER A 90 -7.78 -20.16 -39.10
N ARG A 91 -8.32 -19.05 -39.63
CA ARG A 91 -8.51 -18.79 -41.08
C ARG A 91 -9.28 -17.49 -41.39
N GLU A 92 -8.68 -16.74 -42.32
CA GLU A 92 -9.23 -15.81 -43.31
C GLU A 92 -9.82 -14.44 -42.92
N LEU A 93 -8.90 -13.45 -42.92
CA LEU A 93 -8.88 -12.28 -43.81
C LEU A 93 -10.12 -11.37 -43.86
N GLY A 94 -10.21 -10.49 -42.86
CA GLY A 94 -10.61 -9.10 -43.06
C GLY A 94 -9.50 -8.22 -42.52
N THR A 95 -8.65 -7.68 -43.40
CA THR A 95 -7.54 -6.79 -43.04
C THR A 95 -8.07 -5.47 -42.47
N VAL A 96 -8.04 -5.33 -41.16
CA VAL A 96 -7.86 -4.01 -40.53
C VAL A 96 -6.47 -4.04 -39.94
N GLU A 97 -5.53 -3.36 -40.61
CA GLU A 97 -4.21 -3.10 -40.07
C GLU A 97 -4.37 -2.28 -38.78
N VAL A 98 -4.40 -2.96 -37.64
CA VAL A 98 -4.16 -2.32 -36.36
C VAL A 98 -2.66 -2.06 -36.29
N SER A 99 -2.27 -0.90 -36.80
CA SER A 99 -0.97 -0.29 -36.53
C SER A 99 -0.70 -0.39 -35.03
N GLU A 100 0.37 -1.08 -34.65
CA GLU A 100 0.92 -1.16 -33.29
C GLU A 100 1.20 0.25 -32.78
N ASN A 101 0.20 0.94 -32.23
CA ASN A 101 0.39 2.24 -31.60
C ASN A 101 0.65 2.04 -30.09
N LYS A 102 1.87 1.59 -29.77
CA LYS A 102 2.41 1.48 -28.38
C LYS A 102 2.55 2.84 -27.68
N ASP A 103 2.31 3.96 -28.38
CA ASP A 103 2.51 5.30 -27.84
C ASP A 103 1.43 5.74 -26.84
N LEU A 104 0.28 5.06 -26.81
CA LEU A 104 -0.81 5.36 -25.86
C LEU A 104 -0.52 4.87 -24.42
N ASP A 105 0.48 4.00 -24.20
CA ASP A 105 0.90 3.52 -22.88
C ASP A 105 2.01 4.40 -22.24
N TRP A 106 2.72 5.18 -23.06
CA TRP A 106 3.88 5.97 -22.62
C TRP A 106 3.51 7.03 -21.55
N TRP A 107 2.35 7.67 -21.68
CA TRP A 107 1.88 8.69 -20.73
C TRP A 107 1.56 8.11 -19.36
N GLU A 108 0.94 6.92 -19.31
CA GLU A 108 0.65 6.24 -18.05
C GLU A 108 1.93 5.85 -17.32
N LEU A 109 2.91 5.31 -18.04
CA LEU A 109 4.20 4.94 -17.47
C LEU A 109 4.94 6.17 -16.92
N HIS A 110 4.90 7.29 -17.65
CA HIS A 110 5.53 8.54 -17.23
C HIS A 110 4.86 9.12 -15.97
N GLN A 111 3.53 9.06 -15.90
CA GLN A 111 2.77 9.51 -14.74
C GLN A 111 3.06 8.64 -13.51
N ARG A 112 3.08 7.31 -13.66
CA ARG A 112 3.44 6.37 -12.58
C ARG A 112 4.85 6.63 -12.05
N LYS A 113 5.82 6.93 -12.92
CA LYS A 113 7.19 7.24 -12.50
C LYS A 113 7.25 8.51 -11.65
N LYS A 114 6.56 9.57 -12.08
CA LYS A 114 6.44 10.82 -11.31
C LYS A 114 5.78 10.60 -9.95
N ASP A 115 4.73 9.80 -9.89
CA ASP A 115 4.04 9.48 -8.64
C ASP A 115 4.93 8.67 -7.69
N LEU A 116 5.67 7.68 -8.20
CA LEU A 116 6.63 6.90 -7.41
C LEU A 116 7.77 7.75 -6.84
N ASP A 117 8.31 8.67 -7.63
CA ASP A 117 9.35 9.59 -7.18
C ASP A 117 8.82 10.53 -6.10
N LYS A 118 7.60 11.07 -6.28
CA LYS A 118 6.92 11.88 -5.26
C LYS A 118 6.69 11.12 -3.96
N ILE A 119 6.27 9.84 -4.03
CA ILE A 119 6.12 8.98 -2.85
C ILE A 119 7.47 8.78 -2.14
N ARG A 120 8.55 8.56 -2.91
CA ARG A 120 9.91 8.40 -2.37
C ARG A 120 10.35 9.65 -1.61
N ASP A 121 10.11 10.83 -2.16
CA ASP A 121 10.47 12.11 -1.54
C ASP A 121 9.65 12.40 -0.28
N LEU A 122 8.35 12.11 -0.30
CA LEU A 122 7.51 12.21 0.91
C LEU A 122 8.00 11.29 2.03
N ARG A 123 8.41 10.05 1.69
CA ARG A 123 9.00 9.12 2.67
C ARG A 123 10.34 9.62 3.22
N LYS A 124 11.21 10.18 2.38
CA LYS A 124 12.47 10.80 2.81
C LYS A 124 12.22 11.98 3.75
N LYS A 125 11.31 12.90 3.39
CA LYS A 125 10.96 14.06 4.20
C LYS A 125 10.32 13.67 5.53
N LYS A 126 9.51 12.59 5.55
CA LYS A 126 8.95 12.04 6.78
C LYS A 126 10.07 11.47 7.68
N ARG A 127 10.99 10.70 7.11
CA ARG A 127 12.14 10.14 7.84
C ARG A 127 13.02 11.24 8.45
N SER A 128 13.40 12.27 7.69
CA SER A 128 14.21 13.37 8.21
C SER A 128 13.48 14.19 9.28
N LYS A 129 12.16 14.37 9.15
CA LYS A 129 11.33 15.02 10.17
C LYS A 129 11.25 14.20 11.45
N ASP A 130 11.13 12.87 11.35
CA ASP A 130 11.10 11.96 12.48
C ASP A 130 12.47 11.90 13.19
N GLU A 131 13.58 11.90 12.44
CA GLU A 131 14.94 12.00 12.96
C GLU A 131 15.17 13.32 13.71
N ALA A 132 14.81 14.47 13.11
CA ALA A 132 14.90 15.77 13.77
C ALA A 132 14.01 15.86 15.02
N ARG A 133 12.85 15.20 15.04
CA ARG A 133 11.99 15.14 16.24
C ARG A 133 12.62 14.28 17.33
N LYS A 134 13.29 13.18 16.98
CA LYS A 134 14.04 12.34 17.93
C LYS A 134 15.23 13.10 18.51
N GLU A 135 16.01 13.79 17.69
CA GLU A 135 17.16 14.58 18.13
C GLU A 135 16.73 15.71 19.09
N LYS A 136 15.68 16.46 18.75
CA LYS A 136 15.12 17.49 19.65
C LYS A 136 14.59 16.91 20.96
N LYS A 137 13.93 15.75 20.92
CA LYS A 137 13.42 15.07 22.12
C LYS A 137 14.56 14.57 23.01
N PHE A 138 15.61 14.02 22.43
CA PHE A 138 16.81 13.59 23.15
C PHE A 138 17.57 14.78 23.75
N GLY A 139 17.77 15.86 22.97
CA GLY A 139 18.38 17.09 23.46
C GLY A 139 17.60 17.74 24.62
N ALA A 140 16.27 17.78 24.54
CA ALA A 140 15.43 18.28 25.63
C ALA A 140 15.53 17.40 26.90
N LEU A 141 15.63 16.07 26.74
CA LEU A 141 15.82 15.15 27.87
C LEU A 141 17.21 15.30 28.53
N VAL A 142 18.24 15.58 27.75
CA VAL A 142 19.61 15.81 28.23
C VAL A 142 19.72 17.17 28.96
N VAL A 143 19.13 18.23 28.41
CA VAL A 143 19.11 19.57 29.04
C VAL A 143 18.33 19.56 30.36
N ALA A 144 17.22 18.84 30.45
CA ALA A 144 16.44 18.70 31.68
C ALA A 144 17.18 17.94 32.81
N LYS A 145 18.37 17.39 32.55
CA LYS A 145 19.14 16.57 33.49
C LYS A 145 20.47 17.21 33.95
N GLN A 146 20.79 18.46 33.57
CA GLN A 146 21.93 19.15 34.19
C GLN A 146 21.62 19.51 35.64
N PRO A 147 22.37 18.97 36.64
CA PRO A 147 22.22 19.38 38.02
C PRO A 147 23.04 20.64 38.29
N GLU A 148 22.43 21.64 38.92
CA GLU A 148 23.19 22.63 39.67
C GLU A 148 23.71 21.99 40.96
N GLY A 149 25.01 22.15 41.23
CA GLY A 149 25.55 22.13 42.59
C GLY A 149 26.14 20.81 43.11
N ASP A 150 27.48 20.80 43.13
CA ASP A 150 28.43 20.30 44.14
C ASP A 150 28.76 18.79 44.35
N THR A 151 30.07 18.55 44.22
CA THR A 151 30.98 17.53 44.80
C THR A 151 30.61 16.03 44.90
N PHE A 152 31.50 15.19 44.34
CA PHE A 152 32.02 13.89 44.87
C PHE A 152 30.98 12.74 44.95
N ASP A 153 31.03 11.65 44.17
CA ASP A 153 31.98 10.51 44.17
C ASP A 153 31.93 9.75 42.82
N LYS A 154 33.08 9.32 42.28
CA LYS A 154 33.20 8.76 40.91
C LYS A 154 33.08 7.24 40.78
N GLU A 155 32.94 6.48 41.86
CA GLU A 155 33.06 5.01 41.81
C GLU A 155 31.74 4.23 41.86
N VAL A 156 30.61 4.86 42.22
CA VAL A 156 29.32 4.14 42.38
C VAL A 156 28.41 4.24 41.13
N GLN A 157 28.72 5.11 40.16
CA GLN A 157 27.81 5.39 39.04
C GLN A 157 28.00 4.50 37.79
N LEU A 158 29.08 3.73 37.67
CA LEU A 158 29.33 2.92 36.46
C LEU A 158 28.47 1.65 36.40
N GLU A 159 28.01 1.14 37.55
CA GLU A 159 27.08 0.00 37.60
C GLU A 159 25.61 0.40 37.39
N ALA A 160 25.26 1.67 37.64
CA ALA A 160 23.89 2.16 37.48
C ALA A 160 23.51 2.43 36.01
N LEU A 161 24.48 2.77 35.14
CA LEU A 161 24.21 3.10 33.73
C LEU A 161 24.03 1.87 32.82
N SER A 162 24.59 0.71 33.18
CA SER A 162 24.37 -0.54 32.44
C SER A 162 22.97 -1.12 32.68
N SER A 163 22.41 -0.96 33.88
CA SER A 163 21.11 -1.53 34.28
C SER A 163 19.88 -0.76 33.79
N VAL A 164 20.07 0.49 33.33
CA VAL A 164 19.01 1.36 32.81
C VAL A 164 18.88 1.17 31.30
N SER A 165 19.99 1.09 30.55
CA SER A 165 19.94 0.94 29.08
C SER A 165 19.38 -0.41 28.61
N GLN A 166 19.49 -1.47 29.41
CA GLN A 166 18.96 -2.79 29.05
C GLN A 166 17.44 -2.94 29.24
N ARG A 167 16.79 -2.05 30.00
CA ARG A 167 15.35 -2.12 30.28
C ARG A 167 14.46 -1.42 29.23
N TYR A 168 15.02 -0.59 28.35
CA TYR A 168 14.20 0.23 27.44
C TYR A 168 14.07 -0.31 26.00
N HIS A 169 14.49 -1.53 25.70
CA HIS A 169 14.35 -2.10 24.34
C HIS A 169 13.29 -3.20 24.19
N TRP A 170 12.78 -3.79 25.29
CA TRP A 170 11.92 -4.99 25.21
C TRP A 170 10.52 -4.86 25.82
N ASP A 171 10.19 -3.77 26.51
CA ASP A 171 8.94 -3.67 27.29
C ASP A 171 7.70 -3.14 26.51
N PHE A 172 7.75 -2.96 25.19
CA PHE A 172 6.60 -2.39 24.43
C PHE A 172 5.57 -3.42 23.95
N LEU A 173 5.80 -4.74 24.11
CA LEU A 173 4.92 -5.79 23.59
C LEU A 173 4.51 -6.87 24.60
N GLY A 174 4.68 -6.65 25.91
CA GLY A 174 4.14 -7.56 26.94
C GLY A 174 4.65 -9.00 26.87
N PHE A 175 5.80 -9.25 26.25
CA PHE A 175 6.44 -10.57 26.24
C PHE A 175 7.22 -10.75 27.55
N SER A 176 6.95 -11.82 28.26
CA SER A 176 7.64 -12.12 29.52
C SER A 176 9.11 -12.52 29.24
N ASN A 177 9.99 -12.37 30.23
CA ASN A 177 11.37 -12.87 30.13
C ASN A 177 11.42 -14.38 29.82
N VAL A 178 10.36 -15.12 30.18
CA VAL A 178 10.17 -16.53 29.86
C VAL A 178 9.94 -16.71 28.36
N ASP A 179 9.12 -15.87 27.72
CA ASP A 179 8.85 -15.97 26.28
C ASP A 179 10.07 -15.63 25.41
N MET A 180 10.97 -14.76 25.89
CA MET A 180 12.22 -14.47 25.18
C MET A 180 13.24 -15.61 25.31
N SER A 181 13.35 -16.23 26.48
CA SER A 181 14.21 -17.40 26.67
C SER A 181 13.69 -18.63 25.91
N LEU A 182 12.37 -18.86 25.91
CA LEU A 182 11.73 -19.89 25.08
C LEU A 182 11.95 -19.62 23.59
N CYS A 183 11.87 -18.36 23.14
CA CYS A 183 12.11 -17.99 21.75
C CYS A 183 13.54 -18.35 21.30
N VAL A 184 14.55 -18.00 22.10
CA VAL A 184 15.95 -18.31 21.78
C VAL A 184 16.21 -19.81 21.80
N VAL A 185 15.67 -20.55 22.78
CA VAL A 185 15.79 -22.02 22.85
C VAL A 185 15.12 -22.68 21.65
N PHE A 186 13.89 -22.29 21.30
CA PHE A 186 13.18 -22.82 20.15
C PHE A 186 13.92 -22.52 18.84
N TYR A 187 14.49 -21.32 18.69
CA TYR A 187 15.29 -20.95 17.52
C TYR A 187 16.55 -21.83 17.38
N VAL A 188 17.26 -22.08 18.48
CA VAL A 188 18.43 -22.99 18.49
C VAL A 188 18.00 -24.42 18.16
N LEU A 189 16.90 -24.91 18.71
CA LEU A 189 16.39 -26.26 18.40
C LEU A 189 15.94 -26.39 16.93
N CYS A 190 15.26 -25.39 16.38
CA CYS A 190 14.87 -25.36 14.98
C CYS A 190 16.08 -25.33 14.04
N THR A 191 17.09 -24.52 14.33
CA THR A 191 18.31 -24.45 13.52
C THR A 191 19.10 -25.75 13.55
N LEU A 192 19.26 -26.37 14.73
CA LEU A 192 19.88 -27.69 14.86
C LEU A 192 19.07 -28.78 14.13
N GLY A 193 17.73 -28.74 14.22
CA GLY A 193 16.85 -29.66 13.50
C GLY A 193 16.98 -29.53 11.99
N ILE A 194 17.00 -28.31 11.45
CA ILE A 194 17.22 -28.07 10.01
C ILE A 194 18.61 -28.54 9.59
N LEU A 195 19.66 -28.31 10.39
CA LEU A 195 21.01 -28.80 10.10
C LEU A 195 21.09 -30.33 10.12
N ALA A 196 20.41 -30.98 11.07
CA ALA A 196 20.33 -32.44 11.13
C ALA A 196 19.57 -33.02 9.92
N LEU A 197 18.45 -32.40 9.51
CA LEU A 197 17.72 -32.77 8.31
C LEU A 197 18.52 -32.49 7.04
N TYR A 198 19.24 -31.36 6.98
CA TYR A 198 20.13 -31.01 5.88
C TYR A 198 21.25 -32.05 5.74
N TYR A 199 21.92 -32.38 6.85
CA TYR A 199 22.96 -33.39 6.88
C TYR A 199 22.40 -34.76 6.51
N HIS A 200 21.32 -35.19 7.15
CA HIS A 200 20.69 -36.48 6.89
C HIS A 200 20.21 -36.59 5.45
N PHE A 201 19.56 -35.56 4.91
CA PHE A 201 19.06 -35.55 3.54
C PHE A 201 20.18 -35.51 2.52
N ILE A 202 21.25 -34.74 2.75
CA ILE A 202 22.39 -34.66 1.84
C ILE A 202 23.23 -35.91 1.90
N VAL A 203 23.53 -36.41 3.09
CA VAL A 203 24.26 -37.66 3.29
C VAL A 203 23.43 -38.83 2.75
N ARG A 204 22.15 -38.95 3.10
CA ARG A 204 21.28 -40.00 2.51
C ARG A 204 21.07 -39.83 1.01
N ARG A 205 21.08 -38.60 0.45
CA ARG A 205 21.06 -38.40 -1.00
C ARG A 205 22.38 -38.83 -1.65
N LYS A 206 23.52 -38.61 -0.99
CA LYS A 206 24.85 -39.03 -1.47
C LYS A 206 25.05 -40.56 -1.40
N TYR A 207 24.33 -41.23 -0.49
CA TYR A 207 24.36 -42.69 -0.30
C TYR A 207 23.12 -43.42 -0.83
N ARG A 208 22.28 -42.82 -1.69
CA ARG A 208 21.38 -43.65 -2.53
C ARG A 208 22.23 -44.20 -3.67
N PRO A 209 22.68 -45.47 -3.66
CA PRO A 209 23.26 -46.05 -4.86
C PRO A 209 22.20 -45.96 -5.97
N CYS A 210 22.59 -45.44 -7.13
CA CYS A 210 21.81 -45.62 -8.35
C CYS A 210 21.59 -47.13 -8.51
N LYS A 211 20.36 -47.61 -8.27
CA LYS A 211 19.95 -48.88 -8.86
C LYS A 211 19.86 -48.63 -10.37
N ILE A 212 20.96 -48.93 -11.05
CA ILE A 212 20.99 -49.09 -12.50
C ILE A 212 19.94 -50.16 -12.80
N SER A 213 18.81 -49.74 -13.36
CA SER A 213 17.88 -50.65 -14.01
C SER A 213 18.59 -51.11 -15.28
N THR A 214 19.23 -52.28 -15.21
CA THR A 214 19.69 -53.01 -16.39
C THR A 214 18.45 -53.44 -17.16
N HIS A 215 17.99 -52.60 -18.07
CA HIS A 215 17.05 -53.00 -19.10
C HIS A 215 17.87 -53.77 -20.16
N ASN A 216 17.97 -55.09 -19.97
CA ASN A 216 18.47 -55.99 -21.00
C ASN A 216 17.58 -55.84 -22.25
N LYS A 217 18.19 -55.34 -23.34
CA LYS A 217 17.80 -55.72 -24.70
C LYS A 217 18.47 -57.07 -24.95
N PHE A 218 17.73 -58.08 -25.41
CA PHE A 218 18.16 -59.02 -26.45
C PHE A 218 17.00 -59.97 -26.80
N TRP A 219 16.64 -59.90 -28.09
CA TRP A 219 15.69 -60.70 -28.90
C TRP A 219 14.19 -60.54 -28.62
#